data_AF-A0A842QLQ3-F1
#
_entry.id   AF-A0A842QLQ3-F1
#
_cell.length_a   1.000
_cell.length_b   1.000
_cell.length_c   1.000
_cell.angle_alpha   90.00
_cell.angle_beta   90.00
_cell.angle_gamma   90.00
#
_symmetry.space_group_name_H-M   'P 1'
#
loop_
_entity.id
_entity.type
_entity.pdbx_description
1 polymer ?
#
loop_
_entity_poly.entity_id
_entity_poly.type
_entity_poly.pdbx_seq_one_letter_code
_entity_poly.pdbx_strand_id
1 'polypeptide(L)'
;MAEEEIREEEKKEEPKFFYCESCGIQLKDNSDRGGGKPDNTWCKDCCNEDGSHKSKEDIKKHIKKDIIMGPVAPTAFGETVEDEKEAEKLAEEYMKKMPAWEVKGEKKEED
;
A
#
# COMPACT_ATOMS: atom_id res chain seq x y z
N MET A 1 16.40 -45.99 -28.79
CA MET A 1 17.32 -45.14 -28.01
C MET A 1 17.12 -43.71 -28.47
N ALA A 2 17.24 -42.76 -27.55
CA ALA A 2 16.99 -41.31 -27.66
C ALA A 2 15.51 -40.91 -27.51
N GLU A 3 15.03 -40.61 -26.30
CA GLU A 3 15.23 -39.38 -25.48
C GLU A 3 14.18 -38.33 -25.90
N GLU A 4 13.06 -38.24 -25.17
CA GLU A 4 12.84 -37.27 -24.07
C GLU A 4 12.93 -35.82 -24.54
N GLU A 5 11.78 -35.20 -24.77
CA GLU A 5 11.66 -33.73 -24.72
C GLU A 5 10.35 -33.39 -24.01
N ILE A 6 10.39 -33.44 -22.67
CA ILE A 6 9.37 -32.83 -21.81
C ILE A 6 9.59 -31.33 -21.91
N ARG A 7 8.78 -30.65 -22.72
CA ARG A 7 8.74 -29.19 -22.77
C ARG A 7 7.96 -28.69 -21.56
N GLU A 8 8.66 -28.45 -20.45
CA GLU A 8 8.10 -27.75 -19.30
C GLU A 8 7.68 -26.34 -19.76
N GLU A 9 6.37 -26.16 -19.92
CA GLU A 9 5.76 -24.86 -20.15
C GLU A 9 5.91 -24.04 -18.87
N GLU A 10 6.97 -23.23 -18.78
CA GLU A 10 7.10 -22.18 -17.78
C GLU A 10 5.89 -21.25 -17.87
N LYS A 11 4.87 -21.50 -17.04
CA LYS A 11 3.78 -20.56 -16.79
C LYS A 11 4.39 -19.28 -16.26
N LYS A 12 4.56 -18.29 -17.15
CA LYS A 12 4.86 -16.91 -16.75
C LYS A 12 3.69 -16.42 -15.93
N GLU A 13 3.81 -16.53 -14.61
CA GLU A 13 2.86 -15.93 -13.68
C GLU A 13 2.83 -14.42 -13.94
N GLU A 14 1.67 -13.91 -14.32
CA GLU A 14 1.45 -12.47 -14.49
C GLU A 14 1.76 -11.78 -13.15
N PRO A 15 2.50 -10.64 -13.14
CA PRO A 15 2.81 -9.96 -11.90
C PRO A 15 1.53 -9.44 -11.27
N LYS A 16 1.11 -10.08 -10.17
CA LYS A 16 0.03 -9.57 -9.32
C LYS A 16 0.54 -8.30 -8.64
N PHE A 17 0.13 -7.15 -9.14
CA PHE A 17 0.37 -5.89 -8.46
C PHE A 17 -0.51 -5.82 -7.22
N PHE A 18 0.10 -5.56 -6.06
CA PHE A 18 -0.61 -5.36 -4.80
C PHE A 18 -0.58 -3.88 -4.44
N TYR A 19 -1.59 -3.40 -3.72
CA TYR A 19 -1.62 -2.03 -3.22
C TYR A 19 -1.70 -2.08 -1.69
N CYS A 20 -0.94 -1.21 -1.03
CA CYS A 20 -1.03 -1.06 0.42
C CYS A 20 -2.43 -0.54 0.79
N GLU A 21 -3.15 -1.27 1.62
CA GLU A 21 -4.50 -0.86 2.06
C GLU A 21 -4.51 0.41 2.93
N SER A 22 -3.34 0.90 3.35
CA SER A 22 -3.22 2.05 4.25
C SER A 22 -2.70 3.33 3.59
N CYS A 23 -1.76 3.23 2.65
CA CYS A 23 -1.22 4.38 1.92
C CYS A 23 -1.39 4.26 0.40
N GLY A 24 -1.88 3.13 -0.12
CA GLY A 24 -2.19 2.93 -1.53
C GLY A 24 -0.98 2.87 -2.45
N ILE A 25 0.24 2.86 -1.89
CA ILE A 25 1.46 2.60 -2.64
C ILE A 25 1.38 1.20 -3.27
N GLN A 26 1.78 1.12 -4.54
CA GLN A 26 1.92 -0.13 -5.25
C GLN A 26 3.12 -0.92 -4.69
N LEU A 27 2.88 -2.17 -4.32
CA LEU A 27 3.89 -3.12 -3.86
C LEU A 27 4.36 -3.96 -5.04
N LYS A 28 5.67 -4.08 -5.20
CA LYS A 28 6.27 -4.84 -6.29
C LYS A 28 6.22 -6.33 -6.02
N ASP A 29 6.46 -6.72 -4.77
CA ASP A 29 6.47 -8.10 -4.32
C ASP A 29 6.15 -8.21 -2.82
N ASN A 30 6.08 -9.45 -2.33
CA ASN A 30 5.77 -9.73 -0.93
C ASN A 30 6.81 -9.15 0.06
N SER A 31 8.03 -8.83 -0.39
CA SER A 31 9.06 -8.22 0.46
C SER A 31 8.79 -6.75 0.75
N ASP A 32 7.92 -6.08 -0.04
CA ASP A 32 7.47 -4.73 0.27
C ASP A 32 6.38 -4.69 1.35
N ARG A 33 5.84 -5.86 1.73
CA ARG A 33 4.83 -5.99 2.78
C ARG A 33 5.46 -5.85 4.17
N GLY A 34 4.69 -5.27 5.08
CA GLY A 34 5.17 -4.91 6.41
C GLY A 34 5.47 -6.10 7.32
N GLY A 35 6.55 -5.98 8.09
CA GLY A 35 6.98 -6.97 9.08
C GLY A 35 7.43 -8.31 8.52
N GLY A 36 7.85 -8.35 7.24
CA GLY A 36 8.27 -9.58 6.58
C GLY A 36 7.15 -10.61 6.42
N LYS A 37 5.89 -10.18 6.53
CA LYS A 37 4.71 -11.05 6.45
C LYS A 37 4.10 -10.94 5.05
N PRO A 38 4.17 -12.01 4.22
CA PRO A 38 3.65 -11.98 2.85
C PRO A 38 2.12 -11.83 2.78
N ASP A 39 1.41 -12.15 3.86
CA ASP A 39 -0.03 -11.96 3.96
C ASP A 39 -0.42 -10.56 4.44
N ASN A 40 0.54 -9.72 4.85
CA ASN A 40 0.24 -8.37 5.35
C ASN A 40 -0.20 -7.46 4.21
N THR A 41 -1.37 -6.85 4.32
CA THR A 41 -1.95 -6.00 3.27
C THR A 41 -1.38 -4.58 3.28
N TRP A 42 -0.53 -4.26 4.25
CA TRP A 42 0.15 -2.98 4.36
C TRP A 42 1.63 -3.08 3.97
N CYS A 43 2.19 -1.98 3.48
CA CYS A 43 3.61 -1.90 3.15
C CYS A 43 4.49 -1.78 4.40
N LYS A 44 5.79 -2.02 4.23
CA LYS A 44 6.82 -1.79 5.26
C LYS A 44 6.85 -0.37 5.80
N ASP A 45 6.47 0.64 5.02
CA ASP A 45 6.42 2.03 5.48
C ASP A 45 5.22 2.31 6.39
N CYS A 46 4.09 1.61 6.19
CA CYS A 46 2.89 1.71 7.03
C CYS A 46 2.90 0.75 8.23
N CYS A 47 3.90 -0.12 8.32
CA CYS A 47 4.02 -1.11 9.39
C CYS A 47 5.27 -0.87 10.23
N ASN A 48 5.20 -1.32 11.49
CA ASN A 48 6.37 -1.50 12.33
C ASN A 48 7.16 -2.73 11.88
N GLU A 49 8.36 -2.91 12.43
CA GLU A 49 9.24 -4.06 12.14
C GLU A 49 8.58 -5.41 12.46
N ASP A 50 7.65 -5.44 13.43
CA ASP A 50 6.83 -6.60 13.79
C ASP A 50 5.65 -6.85 12.81
N GLY A 51 5.36 -5.89 11.92
CA GLY A 51 4.25 -5.97 10.97
C GLY A 51 2.93 -5.42 11.47
N SER A 52 2.87 -4.96 12.73
CA SER A 52 1.76 -4.16 13.25
C SER A 52 1.63 -2.82 12.52
N HIS A 53 0.39 -2.37 12.35
CA HIS A 53 0.08 -1.10 11.69
C HIS A 53 0.62 0.09 12.51
N LYS A 54 1.22 1.07 11.84
CA LYS A 54 1.61 2.33 12.47
C LYS A 54 0.37 3.18 12.80
N SER A 55 0.54 4.10 13.74
CA SER A 55 -0.51 5.06 14.08
C SER A 55 -0.94 5.89 12.88
N LYS A 56 -2.20 6.33 12.87
CA LYS A 56 -2.75 7.22 11.86
C LYS A 56 -1.89 8.48 11.64
N GLU A 57 -1.36 9.05 12.73
CA GLU A 57 -0.52 10.25 12.66
C GLU A 57 0.82 10.00 11.94
N ASP A 58 1.47 8.86 12.21
CA ASP A 58 2.74 8.50 11.56
C ASP A 58 2.54 8.26 10.06
N ILE A 59 1.45 7.58 9.70
CA ILE A 59 1.13 7.31 8.30
C ILE A 59 0.72 8.60 7.59
N LYS A 60 -0.04 9.49 8.23
CA LYS A 60 -0.36 10.83 7.70
C LYS A 60 0.90 11.64 7.44
N LYS A 61 1.88 11.63 8.35
CA LYS A 61 3.17 12.32 8.15
C LYS A 61 3.95 11.75 6.97
N HIS A 62 3.96 10.43 6.82
CA HIS A 62 4.61 9.77 5.69
C HIS A 62 3.95 10.15 4.36
N ILE A 63 2.61 10.05 4.27
CA ILE A 63 1.85 10.44 3.07
C ILE A 63 2.04 11.92 2.75
N LYS A 64 1.98 12.80 3.75
CA LYS A 64 2.24 14.23 3.59
C LYS A 64 3.63 14.47 2.97
N LYS A 65 4.64 13.78 3.48
CA LYS A 65 6.01 13.88 2.97
C LYS A 65 6.12 13.43 1.51
N ASP A 66 5.40 12.37 1.15
CA ASP A 66 5.36 11.85 -0.23
C ASP A 66 4.68 12.83 -1.19
N ILE A 67 3.56 13.42 -0.78
CA ILE A 67 2.85 14.47 -1.51
C ILE A 67 3.74 15.72 -1.72
N ILE A 68 4.54 16.11 -0.71
CA ILE A 68 5.42 17.28 -0.80
C ILE A 68 6.65 17.01 -1.65
N MET A 69 7.32 15.88 -1.44
CA MET A 69 8.58 15.60 -2.11
C MET A 69 8.39 15.13 -3.56
N GLY A 70 7.16 14.78 -3.95
CA GLY A 70 6.88 14.15 -5.23
C GLY A 70 7.50 12.77 -5.36
N PRO A 71 7.20 12.03 -6.45
CA PRO A 71 7.38 10.60 -6.51
C PRO A 71 8.86 10.19 -6.44
N VAL A 72 9.32 9.80 -5.25
CA VAL A 72 10.46 8.88 -5.07
C VAL A 72 10.04 7.44 -5.34
N ALA A 73 8.72 7.18 -5.39
CA ALA A 73 8.07 5.95 -5.80
C ALA A 73 6.85 6.28 -6.68
N PRO A 74 6.35 5.37 -7.55
CA PRO A 74 5.09 5.56 -8.28
C PRO A 74 3.94 5.54 -7.27
N THR A 75 3.73 6.65 -6.62
CA THR A 75 2.73 6.74 -5.56
C THR A 75 1.38 6.97 -6.22
N ALA A 76 0.34 6.37 -5.65
CA ALA A 76 -1.03 6.44 -6.17
C ALA A 76 -1.63 7.88 -6.10
N PHE A 77 -0.83 8.86 -5.72
CA PHE A 77 -1.21 10.23 -5.44
C PHE A 77 -0.78 11.05 -6.66
N GLY A 78 -1.71 11.22 -7.61
CA GLY A 78 -1.46 11.94 -8.86
C GLY A 78 -1.19 13.44 -8.71
N GLU A 79 -1.08 13.95 -7.48
CA GLU A 79 -0.93 15.38 -7.16
C GLU A 79 0.18 15.58 -6.12
N THR A 80 1.12 16.46 -6.44
CA THR A 80 2.21 16.89 -5.55
C THR A 80 2.03 18.36 -5.23
N VAL A 81 2.10 18.74 -3.95
CA VAL A 81 1.95 20.14 -3.52
C VAL A 81 3.09 20.55 -2.60
N GLU A 82 3.64 21.74 -2.82
CA GLU A 82 4.74 22.27 -2.00
C GLU A 82 4.26 22.84 -0.66
N ASP A 83 2.99 23.20 -0.55
CA ASP A 83 2.40 23.76 0.68
C ASP A 83 2.08 22.65 1.70
N GLU A 84 2.63 22.78 2.92
CA GLU A 84 2.47 21.78 3.96
C GLU A 84 1.02 21.62 4.44
N LYS A 85 0.20 22.68 4.43
CA LYS A 85 -1.20 22.60 4.87
C LYS A 85 -2.07 21.94 3.82
N GLU A 86 -1.84 22.24 2.54
CA GLU A 86 -2.49 21.56 1.42
C GLU A 86 -2.11 20.08 1.43
N ALA A 87 -0.82 19.75 1.60
CA ALA A 87 -0.36 18.37 1.70
C ALA A 87 -1.00 17.62 2.88
N GLU A 88 -1.19 18.29 4.02
CA GLU A 88 -1.85 17.70 5.18
C GLU A 88 -3.33 17.38 4.91
N LYS A 89 -4.05 18.30 4.24
CA LYS A 89 -5.44 18.08 3.85
C LYS A 89 -5.56 16.95 2.83
N LEU A 90 -4.71 16.95 1.81
CA LEU A 90 -4.69 15.90 0.79
C LEU A 90 -4.37 14.54 1.40
N ALA A 91 -3.39 14.47 2.30
CA ALA A 91 -3.07 13.25 3.03
C ALA A 91 -4.27 12.74 3.82
N GLU A 92 -4.99 13.63 4.52
CA GLU A 92 -6.17 13.24 5.29
C GLU A 92 -7.34 12.77 4.42
N GLU A 93 -7.68 13.54 3.37
CA GLU A 93 -8.74 13.20 2.42
C GLU A 93 -8.45 11.90 1.68
N TYR A 94 -7.18 11.66 1.38
CA TYR A 94 -6.74 10.40 0.81
C TYR A 94 -6.87 9.26 1.80
N MET A 95 -6.36 9.43 3.03
CA MET A 95 -6.48 8.41 4.06
C MET A 95 -7.94 7.99 4.24
N LYS A 96 -8.91 8.93 4.27
CA LYS A 96 -10.34 8.60 4.37
C LYS A 96 -10.86 7.65 3.27
N LYS A 97 -10.23 7.62 2.09
CA LYS A 97 -10.62 6.77 0.94
C LYS A 97 -9.96 5.39 0.97
N MET A 98 -9.02 5.16 1.88
CA MET A 98 -8.30 3.89 1.97
C MET A 98 -9.05 2.88 2.84
N PRO A 99 -9.05 1.59 2.46
CA PRO A 99 -9.75 0.54 3.21
C PRO A 99 -9.29 0.39 4.67
N ALA A 100 -8.02 0.66 4.99
CA ALA A 100 -7.54 0.61 6.38
C ALA A 100 -8.11 1.71 7.28
N TRP A 101 -8.59 2.81 6.70
CA TRP A 101 -9.09 3.98 7.41
C TRP A 101 -10.55 4.26 7.16
N GLU A 102 -11.19 3.47 6.28
CA GLU A 102 -12.62 3.47 6.13
C GLU A 102 -13.21 3.21 7.51
N VAL A 103 -13.68 4.30 8.13
CA VAL A 103 -14.41 4.21 9.37
C VAL A 103 -15.62 3.39 8.96
N LYS A 104 -15.71 2.14 9.43
CA LYS A 104 -16.97 1.40 9.39
C LYS A 104 -17.98 2.26 10.12
N GLY A 105 -18.66 3.13 9.38
CA GLY A 105 -19.97 3.61 9.73
C GLY A 105 -20.77 2.33 9.93
N GLU A 106 -21.04 2.06 11.20
CA GLU A 106 -22.22 1.37 11.67
C GLU A 106 -22.78 0.35 10.67
N LYS A 107 -22.45 -0.94 10.87
CA LYS A 107 -23.52 -1.91 10.69
C LYS A 107 -24.64 -1.49 11.65
N LYS A 108 -25.63 -0.74 11.16
CA LYS A 108 -26.98 -0.87 11.70
C LYS A 108 -27.40 -2.29 11.37
N GLU A 109 -27.24 -3.15 12.36
CA GLU A 109 -28.00 -4.36 12.54
C GLU A 109 -29.47 -3.90 12.66
N GLU A 110 -30.22 -4.00 11.56
CA GLU A 110 -31.68 -3.95 11.60
C GLU A 110 -32.16 -5.38 11.88
N ASP A 111 -32.64 -5.58 13.12
CA ASP A 111 -33.46 -6.70 13.58
C ASP A 111 -34.91 -6.52 13.10
#